data_AF-A0A963AUM8-F1
#
_entry.id   AF-A0A963AUM8-F1
#
_cell.length_a   1.000
_cell.length_b   1.000
_cell.length_c   1.000
_cell.angle_alpha   90.00
_cell.angle_beta   90.00
_cell.angle_gamma   90.00
#
_symmetry.space_group_name_H-M   'P 1'
#
loop_
_entity.id
_entity.type
_entity.pdbx_description
1 polymer ?
#
loop_
_entity_poly.entity_id
_entity_poly.type
_entity_poly.pdbx_seq_one_letter_code
_entity_poly.pdbx_strand_id
1 'polypeptide(L)'
;MEAFALTSYMRSIFPSGSSLVIALTLAAVFLAAGCENRPDTEIVAERALERWQAKVAGEFEKVWDFQSPAYRASHNKTTFIAAAAPGPAVSWDGAEILSVSPIEGEPDLMNVLLGVSYTAKVPGVKPIPSHRQIAERWSRIDGDWWYQGLRE
;
A
#
# COMPACT_ATOMS: atom_id res chain seq x y z
N MET A 1 70.11 -39.47 -5.35
CA MET A 1 69.57 -38.85 -4.12
C MET A 1 68.13 -38.46 -4.43
N GLU A 2 67.26 -39.45 -4.68
CA GLU A 2 66.46 -40.20 -3.68
C GLU A 2 65.19 -39.37 -3.33
N ALA A 3 63.94 -39.81 -3.46
CA ALA A 3 63.32 -41.04 -3.93
C ALA A 3 61.77 -40.85 -3.94
N PHE A 4 61.05 -41.84 -4.50
CA PHE A 4 59.61 -42.18 -4.33
C PHE A 4 58.54 -41.30 -5.05
N ALA A 5 57.48 -41.82 -5.68
CA ALA A 5 56.86 -43.15 -5.77
C ALA A 5 56.10 -43.23 -7.11
N LEU A 6 56.27 -44.25 -7.96
CA LEU A 6 55.54 -45.53 -7.98
C LEU A 6 54.02 -45.46 -7.80
N THR A 7 53.35 -45.55 -8.96
CA THR A 7 52.29 -46.51 -9.35
C THR A 7 51.01 -46.62 -8.51
N SER A 8 49.94 -47.11 -9.18
CA SER A 8 48.78 -47.82 -8.63
C SER A 8 47.48 -47.00 -8.73
N TYR A 9 46.31 -47.51 -9.13
CA TYR A 9 45.87 -48.76 -9.75
C TYR A 9 44.35 -48.58 -9.91
N MET A 10 43.77 -49.07 -11.01
CA MET A 10 42.32 -49.14 -11.16
C MET A 10 41.71 -50.02 -10.07
N ARG A 11 40.64 -49.57 -9.40
CA ARG A 11 39.63 -50.49 -8.84
C ARG A 11 38.29 -49.80 -8.63
N SER A 12 37.35 -50.24 -9.44
CA SER A 12 35.90 -50.09 -9.34
C SER A 12 35.36 -50.76 -8.08
N ILE A 13 34.57 -50.04 -7.25
CA ILE A 13 33.60 -50.63 -6.32
C ILE A 13 32.39 -49.67 -6.20
N PHE A 14 31.28 -50.01 -6.86
CA PHE A 14 29.91 -49.64 -6.45
C PHE A 14 29.37 -50.76 -5.52
N PRO A 15 28.14 -50.69 -4.98
CA PRO A 15 27.46 -49.63 -4.21
C PRO A 15 26.82 -50.21 -2.93
N SER A 16 26.53 -49.40 -1.89
CA SER A 16 25.45 -49.72 -0.93
C SER A 16 25.30 -48.67 0.16
N GLY A 17 24.08 -48.20 0.38
CA GLY A 17 23.62 -47.76 1.70
C GLY A 17 23.47 -46.26 1.90
N SER A 18 22.25 -45.79 1.64
CA SER A 18 21.49 -44.83 2.46
C SER A 18 22.25 -43.77 3.26
N SER A 19 22.13 -42.50 2.85
CA SER A 19 21.90 -41.38 3.77
C SER A 19 21.36 -40.18 2.99
N LEU A 20 20.13 -39.78 3.36
CA LEU A 20 19.53 -38.48 3.10
C LEU A 20 20.56 -37.36 3.28
N VAL A 21 20.80 -36.55 2.25
CA VAL A 21 21.32 -35.19 2.46
C VAL A 21 20.44 -34.23 1.65
N ILE A 22 19.64 -33.50 2.41
CA ILE A 22 18.75 -32.42 2.01
C ILE A 22 19.62 -31.27 1.45
N ALA A 23 19.58 -31.05 0.14
CA ALA A 23 20.15 -29.86 -0.47
C ALA A 23 19.06 -28.80 -0.62
N LEU A 24 18.89 -28.02 0.45
CA LEU A 24 18.01 -26.86 0.56
C LEU A 24 18.56 -25.71 -0.31
N THR A 25 18.19 -25.63 -1.59
CA THR A 25 18.49 -24.46 -2.42
C THR A 25 17.55 -23.31 -2.06
N LEU A 26 17.98 -22.48 -1.11
CA LEU A 26 17.41 -21.14 -0.87
C LEU A 26 17.63 -20.29 -2.12
N ALA A 27 16.59 -20.14 -2.95
CA ALA A 27 16.53 -19.07 -3.93
C ALA A 27 16.23 -17.76 -3.17
N ALA A 28 17.27 -17.04 -2.79
CA ALA A 28 17.18 -15.68 -2.29
C ALA A 28 16.71 -14.77 -3.43
N VAL A 29 15.40 -14.53 -3.50
CA VAL A 29 14.82 -13.49 -4.35
C VAL A 29 15.21 -12.15 -3.72
N PHE A 30 16.28 -11.55 -4.24
CA PHE A 30 16.60 -10.14 -4.01
C PHE A 30 15.49 -9.29 -4.64
N LEU A 31 14.59 -8.79 -3.80
CA LEU A 31 13.71 -7.68 -4.15
C LEU A 31 14.59 -6.45 -4.34
N ALA A 32 14.90 -6.15 -5.61
CA ALA A 32 15.38 -4.83 -6.00
C ALA A 32 14.24 -3.83 -5.73
N ALA A 33 14.26 -3.20 -4.56
CA ALA A 33 13.50 -1.99 -4.31
C ALA A 33 14.07 -0.92 -5.26
N GLY A 34 13.39 -0.71 -6.39
CA GLY A 34 13.65 0.42 -7.25
C GLY A 34 13.42 1.69 -6.42
N CYS A 35 14.48 2.43 -6.12
CA CYS A 35 14.35 3.82 -5.71
C CYS A 35 13.84 4.59 -6.93
N GLU A 36 12.54 4.55 -7.16
CA GLU A 36 11.90 5.43 -8.12
C GLU A 36 11.90 6.83 -7.51
N ASN A 37 12.73 7.72 -8.02
CA ASN A 37 12.87 9.08 -7.53
C ASN A 37 11.71 9.95 -8.05
N ARG A 38 10.47 9.60 -7.64
CA ARG A 38 9.26 10.32 -8.02
C ARG A 38 9.01 11.51 -7.10
N PRO A 39 8.47 12.63 -7.61
CA PRO A 39 8.05 13.73 -6.76
C PRO A 39 7.01 13.26 -5.74
N ASP A 40 7.14 13.69 -4.49
CA ASP A 40 6.17 13.33 -3.45
C ASP A 40 4.74 13.72 -3.79
N THR A 41 4.56 14.80 -4.56
CA THR A 41 3.24 15.23 -5.03
C THR A 41 2.57 14.17 -5.89
N GLU A 42 3.34 13.44 -6.69
CA GLU A 42 2.84 12.34 -7.52
C GLU A 42 2.49 11.12 -6.66
N ILE A 43 3.40 10.76 -5.74
CA ILE A 43 3.19 9.65 -4.79
C ILE A 43 1.93 9.89 -3.95
N VAL A 44 1.74 11.11 -3.43
CA VAL A 44 0.57 11.47 -2.63
C VAL A 44 -0.69 11.53 -3.48
N ALA A 45 -0.63 12.04 -4.71
CA ALA A 45 -1.77 12.04 -5.64
C ALA A 45 -2.28 10.62 -5.90
N GLU A 46 -1.38 9.70 -6.23
CA GLU A 46 -1.70 8.29 -6.48
C GLU A 46 -2.33 7.64 -5.25
N ARG A 47 -1.67 7.75 -4.09
CA ARG A 47 -2.17 7.17 -2.84
C ARG A 47 -3.53 7.73 -2.43
N ALA A 48 -3.76 9.03 -2.63
CA ALA A 48 -5.05 9.64 -2.36
C ALA A 48 -6.14 9.11 -3.29
N LEU A 49 -5.83 8.95 -4.58
CA LEU A 49 -6.77 8.37 -5.55
C LEU A 49 -7.06 6.90 -5.25
N GLU A 50 -6.05 6.09 -4.95
CA GLU A 50 -6.22 4.68 -4.56
C GLU A 50 -7.11 4.52 -3.33
N ARG A 51 -6.92 5.39 -2.33
CA ARG A 51 -7.76 5.43 -1.13
C ARG A 51 -9.22 5.71 -1.46
N TRP A 52 -9.48 6.62 -2.40
CA TRP A 52 -10.83 6.91 -2.86
C TRP A 52 -11.43 5.81 -3.72
N GLN A 53 -10.63 5.17 -4.58
CA GLN A 53 -11.06 4.00 -5.35
C GLN A 53 -11.50 2.87 -4.41
N ALA A 54 -10.78 2.65 -3.30
CA ALA A 54 -11.20 1.70 -2.27
C ALA A 54 -12.56 2.08 -1.65
N LYS A 55 -12.81 3.37 -1.39
CA LYS A 55 -14.12 3.83 -0.89
C LYS A 55 -15.25 3.63 -1.90
N VAL A 56 -14.99 3.85 -3.18
CA VAL A 56 -15.96 3.63 -4.28
C VAL A 56 -16.26 2.14 -4.43
N ALA A 57 -15.24 1.28 -4.32
CA ALA A 57 -15.37 -0.17 -4.37
C ALA A 57 -15.98 -0.80 -3.10
N GLY A 58 -16.15 -0.02 -2.03
CA GLY A 58 -16.62 -0.52 -0.73
C GLY A 58 -15.57 -1.31 0.06
N GLU A 59 -14.29 -1.24 -0.33
CA GLU A 59 -13.16 -1.93 0.28
C GLU A 59 -12.65 -1.18 1.52
N PHE A 60 -13.49 -1.03 2.54
CA PHE A 60 -13.15 -0.22 3.73
C PHE A 60 -12.00 -0.83 4.57
N GLU A 61 -11.74 -2.14 4.48
CA GLU A 61 -10.51 -2.70 5.06
C GLU A 61 -9.25 -2.11 4.43
N LYS A 62 -9.28 -1.81 3.12
CA LYS A 62 -8.16 -1.20 2.40
C LYS A 62 -8.04 0.29 2.71
N VAL A 63 -9.17 0.98 2.92
CA VAL A 63 -9.18 2.39 3.36
C VAL A 63 -8.48 2.56 4.72
N TRP A 64 -8.61 1.58 5.62
CA TRP A 64 -7.90 1.55 6.90
C TRP A 64 -6.38 1.51 6.72
N ASP A 65 -5.87 0.87 5.67
CA ASP A 65 -4.44 0.70 5.47
C ASP A 65 -3.74 2.01 5.06
N PHE A 66 -4.49 3.04 4.67
CA PHE A 66 -3.97 4.40 4.45
C PHE A 66 -3.84 5.22 5.73
N GLN A 67 -4.37 4.74 6.86
CA GLN A 67 -4.23 5.41 8.16
C GLN A 67 -2.81 5.24 8.69
N SER A 68 -2.28 6.29 9.31
CA SER A 68 -0.93 6.28 9.88
C SER A 68 -0.74 5.15 10.90
N PRO A 69 0.49 4.63 11.08
CA PRO A 69 0.77 3.63 12.11
C PRO A 69 0.29 4.04 13.51
N ALA A 70 0.49 5.31 13.89
CA ALA A 70 0.04 5.85 15.18
C ALA A 70 -1.50 5.86 15.32
N TYR A 71 -2.23 6.21 14.25
CA TYR A 71 -3.69 6.12 14.25
C TYR A 71 -4.15 4.67 14.43
N ARG A 72 -3.55 3.75 13.67
CA ARG A 72 -3.91 2.33 13.72
C ARG A 72 -3.56 1.66 15.06
N ALA A 73 -2.53 2.15 15.76
CA ALA A 73 -2.15 1.67 17.08
C ALA A 73 -3.14 2.07 18.18
N SER A 74 -3.90 3.15 17.99
CA SER A 74 -4.78 3.75 19.00
C SER A 74 -6.28 3.59 18.71
N HIS A 75 -6.64 3.16 17.49
CA HIS A 75 -8.03 3.03 17.05
C HIS A 75 -8.39 1.59 16.71
N ASN A 76 -9.66 1.23 16.89
CA ASN A 76 -10.17 -0.08 16.50
C ASN A 76 -10.55 -0.10 15.00
N LYS A 77 -9.98 -1.03 14.24
CA LYS A 77 -10.25 -1.19 12.80
C LYS A 77 -11.74 -1.39 12.49
N THR A 78 -12.44 -2.24 13.24
CA THR A 78 -13.86 -2.53 13.00
C THR A 78 -14.74 -1.30 13.23
N THR A 79 -14.49 -0.55 14.31
CA THR A 79 -15.19 0.71 14.58
C THR A 79 -14.93 1.74 13.48
N PHE A 80 -13.69 1.86 13.02
CA PHE A 80 -13.35 2.73 11.88
C PHE A 80 -14.11 2.34 10.62
N ILE A 81 -14.09 1.06 10.24
CA ILE A 81 -14.77 0.57 9.03
C ILE A 81 -16.27 0.87 9.07
N ALA A 82 -16.91 0.62 10.21
CA ALA A 82 -18.33 0.91 10.39
C ALA A 82 -18.66 2.41 10.25
N ALA A 83 -17.74 3.29 10.65
CA ALA A 83 -17.90 4.74 10.52
C ALA A 83 -17.50 5.27 9.13
N ALA A 84 -16.57 4.61 8.44
CA ALA A 84 -16.03 5.05 7.15
C ALA A 84 -16.96 4.70 5.97
N ALA A 85 -17.77 3.66 6.12
CA ALA A 85 -18.75 3.25 5.12
C ALA A 85 -19.80 4.36 4.92
N PRO A 86 -20.14 4.73 3.67
CA PRO A 86 -21.26 5.63 3.44
C PRO A 86 -22.55 4.98 3.96
N GLY A 87 -23.37 5.76 4.66
CA GLY A 87 -24.72 5.32 5.00
C GLY A 87 -25.55 5.05 3.73
N PRO A 88 -26.72 4.39 3.85
CA PRO A 88 -27.54 4.00 2.68
C PRO A 88 -28.02 5.18 1.83
N ALA A 89 -27.94 6.40 2.35
CA ALA A 89 -28.32 7.63 1.67
C ALA A 89 -27.28 8.12 0.65
N VAL A 90 -26.08 7.54 0.57
CA VAL A 90 -25.00 8.00 -0.32
C VAL A 90 -24.36 6.81 -1.03
N SER A 91 -24.10 6.98 -2.34
CA SER A 91 -23.22 6.12 -3.12
C SER A 91 -22.03 6.94 -3.59
N TRP A 92 -20.81 6.48 -3.35
CA TRP A 92 -19.62 7.09 -3.97
C TRP A 92 -19.49 6.57 -5.39
N ASP A 93 -19.36 7.47 -6.36
CA ASP A 93 -19.36 7.11 -7.78
C ASP A 93 -17.96 7.28 -8.41
N GLY A 94 -17.15 8.19 -7.87
CA GLY A 94 -15.79 8.41 -8.35
C GLY A 94 -15.06 9.54 -7.62
N ALA A 95 -13.75 9.63 -7.85
CA ALA A 95 -12.93 10.73 -7.40
C ALA A 95 -11.84 11.07 -8.43
N GLU A 96 -11.42 12.32 -8.46
CA GLU A 96 -10.31 12.81 -9.27
C GLU A 96 -9.42 13.77 -8.46
N ILE A 97 -8.14 13.83 -8.80
CA ILE A 97 -7.19 14.76 -8.18
C ILE A 97 -7.33 16.12 -8.87
N LEU A 98 -7.65 17.15 -8.09
CA LEU A 98 -7.69 18.54 -8.58
C LEU A 98 -6.37 19.26 -8.33
N SER A 99 -5.76 19.05 -7.16
CA SER A 99 -4.42 19.56 -6.85
C SER A 99 -3.75 18.80 -5.72
N VAL A 100 -2.41 18.79 -5.73
CA VAL A 100 -1.57 18.34 -4.62
C VAL A 100 -0.47 19.37 -4.41
N SER A 101 -0.29 19.82 -3.17
CA SER A 101 0.72 20.84 -2.86
C SER A 101 1.35 20.61 -1.49
N PRO A 102 2.68 20.78 -1.36
CA PRO A 102 3.32 20.85 -0.05
C PRO A 102 2.80 22.06 0.74
N ILE A 103 2.90 21.98 2.05
CA ILE A 103 2.60 23.11 2.93
C ILE A 103 3.86 23.94 3.11
N GLU A 104 3.73 25.26 2.95
CA GLU A 104 4.86 26.17 3.08
C GLU A 104 5.49 26.06 4.47
N GLY A 105 6.79 25.81 4.53
CA GLY A 105 7.53 25.59 5.78
C GLY A 105 7.35 24.22 6.42
N GLU A 106 6.51 23.34 5.86
CA GLU A 106 6.18 22.01 6.39
C GLU A 106 6.31 20.93 5.30
N PRO A 107 7.54 20.56 4.89
CA PRO A 107 7.79 19.68 3.74
C PRO A 107 7.24 18.25 3.92
N ASP A 108 7.02 17.83 5.16
CA ASP A 108 6.43 16.53 5.48
C ASP A 108 4.91 16.55 5.50
N LEU A 109 4.26 17.66 5.12
CA LEU A 109 2.81 17.75 4.99
C LEU A 109 2.38 18.13 3.57
N MET A 110 1.33 17.49 3.09
CA MET A 110 0.69 17.81 1.82
C MET A 110 -0.80 18.07 1.96
N ASN A 111 -1.28 19.05 1.20
CA ASN A 111 -2.69 19.23 0.92
C ASN A 111 -3.03 18.52 -0.38
N VAL A 112 -4.15 17.80 -0.36
CA VAL A 112 -4.73 17.19 -1.56
C VAL A 112 -6.14 17.74 -1.71
N LEU A 113 -6.46 18.29 -2.88
CA LEU A 113 -7.82 18.66 -3.25
C LEU A 113 -8.35 17.64 -4.24
N LEU A 114 -9.49 17.02 -3.91
CA LEU A 114 -10.17 16.06 -4.76
C LEU A 114 -11.53 16.59 -5.22
N GLY A 115 -11.91 16.24 -6.44
CA GLY A 115 -13.29 16.30 -6.91
C GLY A 115 -13.93 14.94 -6.68
N VAL A 116 -15.05 14.87 -5.99
CA VAL A 116 -15.74 13.62 -5.65
C VAL A 116 -17.15 13.65 -6.16
N SER A 117 -17.49 12.65 -6.98
CA SER A 117 -18.81 12.41 -7.53
C SER A 117 -19.55 11.37 -6.70
N TYR A 118 -20.80 11.65 -6.37
CA TYR A 118 -21.62 10.80 -5.53
C TYR A 118 -23.10 10.94 -5.86
N THR A 119 -23.86 9.89 -5.58
CA THR A 119 -25.30 9.88 -5.77
C THR A 119 -26.00 9.89 -4.42
N ALA A 120 -26.77 10.95 -4.15
CA ALA A 120 -27.62 11.04 -2.98
C ALA A 120 -28.94 10.29 -3.20
N LYS A 121 -29.33 9.48 -2.22
CA LYS A 121 -30.54 8.66 -2.21
C LYS A 121 -31.46 9.16 -1.11
N VAL A 122 -32.47 9.94 -1.50
CA VAL A 122 -33.50 10.47 -0.60
C VAL A 122 -34.80 9.69 -0.82
N PRO A 123 -35.42 9.13 0.24
CA PRO A 123 -36.70 8.42 0.10
C PRO A 123 -37.76 9.26 -0.61
N GLY A 124 -38.43 8.69 -1.61
CA GLY A 124 -39.47 9.37 -2.39
C GLY A 124 -38.97 10.33 -3.47
N VAL A 125 -37.65 10.50 -3.63
CA VAL A 125 -37.04 11.32 -4.66
C VAL A 125 -36.16 10.45 -5.56
N LYS A 126 -36.09 10.79 -6.86
CA LYS A 126 -35.14 10.13 -7.77
C LYS A 126 -33.70 10.36 -7.26
N PRO A 127 -32.77 9.39 -7.44
CA PRO A 127 -31.38 9.58 -7.05
C PRO A 127 -30.80 10.85 -7.68
N ILE A 128 -30.03 11.61 -6.89
CA ILE A 128 -29.50 12.92 -7.29
C ILE A 128 -27.98 12.80 -7.46
N PRO A 129 -27.47 12.77 -8.70
CA PRO A 129 -26.04 12.89 -8.96
C PRO A 129 -25.54 14.23 -8.45
N SER A 130 -24.44 14.19 -7.71
CA SER A 130 -23.86 15.33 -7.03
C SER A 130 -22.34 15.27 -7.16
N HIS A 131 -21.71 16.43 -7.05
CA HIS A 131 -20.27 16.55 -7.05
C HIS A 131 -19.86 17.56 -6.00
N ARG A 132 -18.75 17.30 -5.30
CA ARG A 132 -18.19 18.21 -4.32
C ARG A 132 -16.67 18.14 -4.30
N GLN A 133 -16.05 19.22 -3.87
CA GLN A 133 -14.63 19.24 -3.57
C GLN A 133 -14.38 18.77 -2.14
N ILE A 134 -13.29 18.04 -1.93
CA ILE A 134 -12.84 17.58 -0.62
C ILE A 134 -11.36 17.88 -0.50
N ALA A 135 -10.99 18.60 0.55
CA ALA A 135 -9.60 18.82 0.92
C ALA A 135 -9.16 17.79 1.96
N GLU A 136 -7.98 17.21 1.76
CA GLU A 136 -7.35 16.24 2.66
C GLU A 136 -5.98 16.72 3.09
N ARG A 137 -5.56 16.24 4.26
CA ARG A 137 -4.19 16.36 4.76
C ARG A 137 -3.49 15.00 4.74
N TRP A 138 -2.26 15.01 4.25
CA TRP A 138 -1.35 13.87 4.25
C TRP A 138 -0.06 14.25 4.96
N SER A 139 0.58 13.30 5.63
CA SER A 139 1.86 13.52 6.32
C SER A 139 2.86 12.41 6.02
N ARG A 140 4.14 12.76 5.94
CA ARG A 140 5.22 11.78 5.86
C ARG A 140 5.57 11.27 7.25
N ILE A 141 5.58 9.95 7.43
CA ILE A 141 6.02 9.27 8.65
C ILE A 141 6.83 8.06 8.21
N ASP A 142 8.07 7.96 8.72
CA ASP A 142 9.01 6.87 8.42
C ASP A 142 9.26 6.65 6.90
N GLY A 143 9.25 7.73 6.13
CA GLY A 143 9.47 7.71 4.68
C GLY A 143 8.20 7.57 3.83
N ASP A 144 7.09 7.16 4.42
CA ASP A 144 5.81 6.94 3.74
C ASP A 144 4.79 8.05 3.99
N TRP A 145 3.86 8.23 3.05
CA TRP A 145 2.77 9.21 3.15
C TRP A 145 1.47 8.61 3.67
N TRP A 146 0.92 9.19 4.73
CA TRP A 146 -0.27 8.70 5.42
C TRP A 146 -1.39 9.74 5.44
N TYR A 147 -2.62 9.27 5.29
CA TYR A 147 -3.80 10.12 5.42
C TYR A 147 -3.98 10.54 6.88
N GLN A 148 -4.24 11.83 7.10
CA GLN A 148 -4.46 12.41 8.43
C GLN A 148 -5.93 12.80 8.66
N GLY A 149 -6.64 13.21 7.60
CA GLY A 149 -8.01 13.69 7.77
C GLY A 149 -8.48 14.60 6.64
N LEU A 150 -9.78 14.94 6.72
CA LEU A 150 -10.34 16.01 5.91
C LEU A 150 -9.92 17.35 6.51
N ARG A 151 -9.82 18.37 5.65
CA ARG A 151 -9.70 19.76 6.04
C ARG A 151 -11.08 20.41 5.95
N GLU A 152 -11.45 21.14 6.99
CA GLU A 152 -12.60 22.05 6.98
C GLU A 152 -12.27 23.35 6.22
#